data_AF-A0A0E2NAJ9-F1
#
_entry.id   AF-A0A0E2NAJ9-F1
#
_cell.length_a   1.000
_cell.length_b   1.000
_cell.length_c   1.000
_cell.angle_alpha   90.00
_cell.angle_beta   90.00
_cell.angle_gamma   90.00
#
_symmetry.space_group_name_H-M   'P 1'
#
loop_
_entity.id
_entity.type
_entity.pdbx_description
1 polymer ?
#
loop_
_entity_poly.entity_id
_entity_poly.type
_entity_poly.pdbx_seq_one_letter_code
_entity_poly.pdbx_strand_id
1 'polypeptide(L)' 'MPGWLDCRTLEPRDVADLLKPALPDFFEAIPVSDLVNKVANIGPEIQDMGIVEPGKVRRQKPGADDSQMTLF' A
#
# COMPACT_ATOMS: atom_id res chain seq x y z
N MET A 1 8.28 3.71 -25.63
CA MET A 1 7.32 3.68 -24.49
C MET A 1 8.05 3.12 -23.28
N PRO A 2 7.65 3.44 -22.03
CA PRO A 2 8.24 2.80 -20.85
C PRO A 2 8.04 1.29 -20.92
N GLY A 3 9.09 0.50 -20.67
CA GLY A 3 9.09 -0.96 -20.86
C GLY A 3 7.97 -1.69 -20.11
N TRP A 4 7.54 -1.15 -18.96
CA TRP A 4 6.40 -1.68 -18.21
C TRP A 4 5.07 -1.73 -18.99
N LEU A 5 4.86 -0.78 -19.91
CA LEU A 5 3.60 -0.66 -20.66
C LEU A 5 3.67 -1.26 -22.08
N ASP A 6 4.84 -1.74 -22.51
CA ASP A 6 4.99 -2.34 -23.83
C ASP A 6 4.78 -3.86 -23.80
N CYS A 7 3.51 -4.25 -23.77
CA CYS A 7 3.12 -5.67 -23.82
C CYS A 7 3.19 -6.27 -25.24
N ARG A 8 3.58 -5.50 -26.26
CA ARG A 8 3.58 -5.97 -27.67
C ARG A 8 4.94 -6.47 -28.09
N THR A 9 6.00 -5.89 -27.55
CA THR A 9 7.37 -6.16 -27.98
C THR A 9 8.25 -6.78 -26.90
N LEU A 10 7.85 -6.69 -25.63
CA LEU A 10 8.61 -7.22 -24.49
C LEU A 10 7.91 -8.43 -23.88
N GLU A 11 8.69 -9.45 -23.54
CA GLU A 11 8.24 -10.58 -22.75
C GLU A 11 8.32 -10.24 -21.25
N PRO A 12 7.58 -10.93 -20.36
CA PRO A 12 7.66 -10.73 -18.91
C PRO A 12 9.07 -10.82 -18.32
N ARG A 13 9.98 -11.57 -18.97
CA ARG A 13 11.38 -11.73 -18.55
C ARG A 13 12.20 -10.47 -18.82
N ASP A 14 11.83 -9.70 -19.85
CA ASP A 14 12.52 -8.47 -20.27
C ASP A 14 12.22 -7.28 -19.35
N VAL A 15 11.17 -7.39 -18.53
CA VAL A 15 10.76 -6.36 -17.54
C VAL A 15 11.01 -6.80 -16.09
N ALA A 16 11.62 -7.96 -15.89
CA ALA A 16 11.87 -8.50 -14.55
C ALA A 16 12.80 -7.60 -13.71
N ASP A 17 13.67 -6.83 -14.36
CA ASP A 17 14.58 -5.87 -13.75
C ASP A 17 13.89 -4.64 -13.14
N LEU A 18 12.63 -4.40 -13.53
CA LEU A 18 11.76 -3.37 -12.94
C LEU A 18 11.16 -3.81 -11.60
N LEU A 19 11.04 -5.12 -11.35
CA LEU A 19 10.47 -5.70 -10.13
C LEU A 19 11.48 -5.74 -8.98
N LYS A 20 12.08 -4.59 -8.71
CA LYS A 20 13.02 -4.38 -7.60
C LYS A 20 12.50 -3.30 -6.66
N PRO A 21 12.84 -3.36 -5.37
CA PRO A 21 12.54 -2.28 -4.45
C PRO A 21 13.10 -0.95 -4.97
N ALA A 22 12.42 0.15 -4.64
CA ALA A 22 13.03 1.46 -4.76
C ALA A 22 14.31 1.54 -3.90
N LEU A 23 15.19 2.48 -4.25
CA LEU A 23 16.40 2.71 -3.46
C LEU A 23 16.02 3.05 -2.01
N PRO A 24 16.85 2.66 -1.02
CA PRO A 24 16.72 3.18 0.34
C PRO A 24 16.68 4.72 0.29
N ASP A 25 15.83 5.32 1.11
CA ASP A 25 15.67 6.77 1.23
C ASP A 25 15.19 7.48 -0.05
N PHE A 26 14.71 6.73 -1.05
CA PHE A 26 14.09 7.33 -2.24
C PHE A 26 12.74 7.99 -1.92
N PHE A 27 12.06 7.54 -0.87
CA PHE A 27 10.79 8.07 -0.41
C PHE A 27 10.85 8.50 1.05
N GLU A 28 10.12 9.57 1.37
CA GLU A 28 9.89 10.04 2.74
C GLU A 28 8.48 9.65 3.18
N ALA A 29 8.34 9.14 4.41
CA ALA A 29 7.05 8.82 5.01
C ALA A 29 6.54 10.01 5.83
N ILE A 30 5.54 10.72 5.32
CA ILE A 30 4.87 11.83 6.01
C ILE A 30 3.55 11.31 6.62
N PRO A 31 3.29 11.57 7.92
CA PRO A 31 2.02 11.17 8.54
C PRO A 31 0.85 11.96 7.96
N VAL A 32 -0.26 11.26 7.71
CA VAL A 32 -1.52 11.83 7.17
C VAL A 32 -2.69 11.59 8.13
N SER A 33 -3.81 12.27 7.86
CA SER A 33 -5.04 12.18 8.63
C SER A 33 -5.62 10.76 8.72
N ASP A 34 -6.18 10.41 9.89
CA ASP A 34 -6.92 9.16 10.13
C ASP A 34 -8.16 9.01 9.22
N LEU A 35 -8.59 10.09 8.55
CA LEU A 35 -9.69 10.08 7.57
C LEU A 35 -9.44 9.08 6.43
N VAL A 36 -8.18 8.81 6.07
CA VAL A 36 -7.82 7.84 5.01
C VAL A 36 -8.30 6.41 5.31
N ASN A 37 -8.56 6.08 6.58
CA ASN A 37 -9.00 4.75 6.99
C ASN A 37 -10.42 4.38 6.51
N LYS A 38 -11.22 5.36 6.07
CA LYS A 38 -12.58 5.13 5.56
C LYS A 38 -12.62 5.36 4.05
N VAL A 39 -12.81 4.29 3.28
CA VAL A 39 -12.80 4.28 1.80
C VAL A 39 -13.77 5.29 1.16
N ALA A 40 -14.88 5.62 1.84
CA ALA A 40 -15.83 6.62 1.34
C ALA A 40 -15.27 8.06 1.35
N ASN A 41 -14.18 8.32 2.08
CA ASN A 41 -13.51 9.62 2.10
C ASN A 41 -12.57 9.69 0.90
N ILE A 42 -12.90 10.56 -0.06
CA ILE A 42 -12.16 10.71 -1.32
C ILE A 42 -11.67 12.15 -1.55
N GLY A 43 -11.94 13.05 -0.61
CA GLY A 43 -11.53 14.45 -0.72
C GLY A 43 -10.03 14.63 -0.44
N PRO A 44 -9.45 15.76 -0.84
CA PRO A 44 -8.03 16.05 -0.66
C PRO A 44 -7.59 16.05 0.81
N GLU A 45 -8.52 16.33 1.74
CA GLU A 45 -8.28 16.35 3.19
C GLU A 45 -7.76 15.04 3.77
N ILE A 46 -7.89 13.92 3.04
CA ILE A 46 -7.30 12.64 3.46
C ILE A 46 -5.76 12.66 3.44
N GLN A 47 -5.14 13.58 2.69
CA GLN A 47 -3.69 13.76 2.63
C GLN A 47 -3.17 14.88 3.54
N ASP A 48 -4.06 15.56 4.28
CA ASP A 48 -3.64 16.60 5.22
C ASP A 48 -2.71 16.01 6.29
N MET A 49 -1.74 16.82 6.74
CA MET A 49 -0.74 16.39 7.72
C MET A 49 -1.39 15.87 9.00
N GLY A 50 -1.08 14.61 9.34
CA GLY A 50 -1.53 13.96 10.56
C GLY A 50 -0.63 14.25 11.76
N ILE A 51 -1.23 14.34 12.94
CA ILE A 51 -0.49 14.36 14.21
C ILE A 51 -0.26 12.91 14.64
N VAL A 52 0.99 12.51 14.79
CA VAL A 52 1.34 11.20 15.36
C VAL A 52 1.23 11.28 16.88
N GLU A 53 0.08 10.89 17.42
CA GLU A 53 -0.06 10.70 18.87
C GLU A 53 0.64 9.39 19.29
N PRO A 54 1.63 9.44 20.20
CA PRO A 54 2.27 8.23 20.70
C PRO A 54 1.27 7.48 21.60
N GLY A 55 0.58 6.47 21.05
CA GLY A 55 -0.24 5.56 21.89
C GLY A 55 -1.56 5.05 21.33
N LYS A 56 -1.98 5.38 20.10
CA LYS A 56 -3.14 4.69 19.49
C LYS A 56 -2.73 3.26 19.10
N VAL A 57 -2.80 2.36 20.08
CA VAL A 57 -2.69 0.91 19.92
C VAL A 57 -3.67 0.51 18.81
N ARG A 58 -3.13 -0.06 17.72
CA ARG A 58 -3.93 -0.73 16.69
C ARG A 58 -4.88 -1.69 17.40
N ARG A 59 -6.21 -1.50 17.24
CA ARG A 59 -7.18 -2.52 17.67
C ARG A 59 -6.75 -3.84 17.03
N GLN A 60 -6.30 -4.80 17.85
CA GLN A 60 -6.08 -6.16 17.40
C GLN A 60 -7.43 -6.66 16.89
N LYS A 61 -7.48 -7.07 15.62
CA LYS A 61 -8.60 -7.88 15.13
C LYS A 61 -8.61 -9.16 15.98
N PRO A 62 -9.77 -9.67 16.41
CA PRO A 62 -9.87 -11.03 16.94
C PRO A 62 -9.18 -11.97 15.96
N GLY A 63 -8.41 -12.93 16.50
CA GLY A 63 -7.60 -13.87 15.72
C GLY A 63 -8.43 -14.49 14.59
N ALA A 64 -7.80 -14.65 13.43
CA ALA A 64 -8.42 -15.29 12.28
C ALA A 64 -9.00 -16.65 12.74
N ASP A 65 -10.30 -16.84 12.53
CA ASP A 65 -10.94 -18.12 12.73
C ASP A 65 -10.45 -19.06 11.64
N ASP A 66 -9.75 -20.13 12.02
CA ASP A 66 -9.24 -21.16 11.12
C ASP A 66 -10.37 -21.87 10.34
N SER A 67 -11.64 -21.63 10.68
CA SER A 67 -12.80 -22.02 9.85
C SER A 67 -12.78 -21.41 8.44
N GLN A 68 -12.00 -20.35 8.22
CA GLN A 68 -11.85 -19.72 6.91
C GLN A 68 -10.99 -20.54 5.93
N MET A 69 -10.34 -21.62 6.38
CA MET A 69 -9.50 -22.50 5.55
C MET A 69 -10.17 -23.81 5.12
N THR A 70 -11.44 -24.07 5.48
CA THR A 70 -12.12 -25.35 5.16
C THR A 70 -12.98 -25.31 3.89
N LEU A 71 -12.74 -24.37 2.97
CA LEU A 71 -13.53 -24.24 1.72
C LEU A 71 -12.90 -24.94 0.50
N PHE A 72 -11.91 -25.81 0.70
CA PHE A 72 -11.37 -26.68 -0.36
C PHE A 72 -11.10 -28.09 0.17
#